data_AF-A0A9N8VSN3-F1
#
_entry.id   AF-A0A9N8VSN3-F1
#
_cell.length_a   1.000
_cell.length_b   1.000
_cell.length_c   1.000
_cell.angle_alpha   90.00
_cell.angle_beta   90.00
_cell.angle_gamma   90.00
#
_symmetry.space_group_name_H-M   'P 1'
#
loop_
_entity.id
_entity.type
_entity.pdbx_description
1 polymer ?
#
loop_
_entity_poly.entity_id
_entity_poly.type
_entity_poly.pdbx_seq_one_letter_code
_entity_poly.pdbx_strand_id
1 'polypeptide(L)'
;MPRDDMDLQDYVQGYEQSLDSFTEILEPLLNTPIEEIAAKLDVIERARVQLSLTARLNIIVYLQTNAVDPKSHPVVEQLKRIERYSKLVENTINPPKPTLSLNRGAASRFIKHSLPADDDNKN
;
A
#
# COMPACT_ATOMS: atom_id res chain seq x y z
N MET A 1 -21.44 36.50 -20.65
CA MET A 1 -21.51 35.37 -19.70
C MET A 1 -20.45 35.62 -18.63
N PRO A 2 -20.82 35.90 -17.37
CA PRO A 2 -19.85 36.10 -16.29
C PRO A 2 -19.19 34.75 -15.97
N ARG A 3 -17.87 34.76 -15.80
CA ARG A 3 -17.07 33.57 -15.49
C ARG A 3 -17.11 33.33 -13.98
N ASP A 4 -17.02 32.06 -13.61
CA ASP A 4 -17.06 31.53 -12.25
C ASP A 4 -15.98 32.15 -11.35
N ASP A 5 -16.32 33.24 -10.68
CA ASP A 5 -15.62 33.73 -9.51
C ASP A 5 -16.10 32.91 -8.31
N MET A 6 -15.72 31.63 -8.24
CA MET A 6 -15.77 30.91 -6.98
C MET A 6 -14.82 31.67 -6.05
N ASP A 7 -15.38 32.32 -5.02
CA ASP A 7 -14.66 33.28 -4.19
C ASP A 7 -13.37 32.63 -3.67
N LEU A 8 -12.22 33.23 -3.99
CA LEU A 8 -10.91 32.71 -3.57
C LEU A 8 -10.89 32.53 -2.04
N GLN A 9 -11.66 33.36 -1.34
CA GLN A 9 -11.86 33.32 0.09
C GLN A 9 -12.56 32.04 0.55
N ASP A 10 -13.60 31.60 -0.16
CA ASP A 10 -14.29 30.34 0.10
C ASP A 10 -13.36 29.13 -0.13
N TYR A 11 -12.50 29.19 -1.16
CA TYR A 11 -11.54 28.13 -1.45
C TYR A 11 -10.47 28.02 -0.35
N VAL A 12 -9.91 29.15 0.07
CA VAL A 12 -8.92 29.19 1.17
C VAL A 12 -9.56 28.70 2.46
N GLN A 13 -10.77 29.15 2.78
CA GLN A 13 -11.48 28.73 3.99
C GLN A 13 -11.80 27.23 3.98
N GLY A 14 -12.22 26.67 2.84
CA GLY A 14 -12.42 25.23 2.70
C GLY A 14 -11.12 24.43 2.84
N TYR A 15 -10.00 24.98 2.37
CA TYR A 15 -8.69 24.36 2.54
C TYR A 15 -8.22 24.38 4.00
N GLU A 16 -8.37 25.50 4.71
CA GLU A 16 -8.08 25.61 6.14
C GLU A 16 -8.91 24.62 6.97
N GLN A 17 -10.22 24.54 6.73
CA GLN A 17 -11.08 23.56 7.40
C GLN A 17 -10.66 22.11 7.13
N SER A 18 -10.21 21.82 5.91
CA SER A 18 -9.69 20.51 5.55
C SER A 18 -8.38 20.19 6.26
N LEU A 19 -7.49 21.18 6.43
CA LEU A 19 -6.24 21.05 7.18
C LEU A 19 -6.49 20.85 8.67
N ASP A 20 -7.43 21.57 9.26
CA ASP A 20 -7.81 21.43 10.67
C ASP A 20 -8.37 20.04 10.94
N SER A 21 -9.34 19.60 10.13
CA SER A 21 -9.92 18.25 10.21
C SER A 21 -8.85 17.16 10.05
N PHE A 22 -7.91 17.37 9.13
CA PHE A 22 -6.81 16.44 8.90
C PHE A 22 -5.85 16.39 10.10
N THR A 23 -5.58 17.53 10.73
CA THR A 23 -4.73 17.64 11.92
C THR A 23 -5.37 16.94 13.10
N GLU A 24 -6.68 17.10 13.31
CA GLU A 24 -7.45 16.41 14.35
C GLU A 24 -7.40 14.88 14.18
N ILE A 25 -7.55 14.38 12.94
CA ILE A 25 -7.44 12.94 12.65
C ILE A 25 -6.03 12.40 12.93
N LEU A 26 -4.99 13.22 12.72
CA LEU A 26 -3.61 12.83 12.94
C LEU A 26 -3.14 12.99 14.39
N GLU A 27 -3.82 13.78 15.21
CA GLU A 27 -3.43 14.07 16.59
C GLU A 27 -3.07 12.81 17.40
N PRO A 28 -3.88 11.72 17.38
CA PRO A 28 -3.57 10.50 18.12
C PRO A 28 -2.28 9.83 17.62
N LEU A 29 -1.99 9.96 16.32
CA LEU A 29 -0.82 9.39 15.68
C LEU A 29 0.45 10.22 15.90
N LEU A 30 0.30 11.53 16.12
CA LEU A 30 1.40 12.45 16.41
C LEU A 30 1.74 12.49 17.91
N ASN A 31 0.75 12.32 18.78
CA ASN A 31 0.89 12.42 20.23
C ASN A 31 1.21 11.09 20.93
N THR A 32 1.11 9.97 20.21
CA THR A 32 1.43 8.63 20.74
C THR A 32 2.64 8.06 20.01
N PRO A 33 3.63 7.47 20.71
CA PRO A 33 4.72 6.77 20.05
C PRO A 33 4.20 5.72 19.07
N ILE A 34 4.77 5.67 17.87
CA ILE A 34 4.28 4.79 16.81
C ILE A 34 4.41 3.31 17.18
N GLU A 35 5.38 2.98 18.04
CA GLU A 35 5.59 1.65 18.60
C GLU A 35 4.40 1.20 19.47
N GLU A 36 3.81 2.12 20.25
CA GLU A 36 2.66 1.84 21.10
C GLU A 36 1.37 1.64 20.28
N ILE A 37 1.22 2.41 19.20
CA ILE A 37 0.14 2.21 18.23
C ILE A 37 0.33 0.87 17.51
N ALA A 38 1.54 0.62 17.01
CA ALA A 38 1.88 -0.59 16.27
C ALA A 38 1.70 -1.88 17.10
N ALA A 39 1.96 -1.82 18.40
CA ALA A 39 1.75 -2.94 19.32
C ALA A 39 0.28 -3.40 19.39
N LYS A 40 -0.68 -2.50 19.11
CA LYS A 40 -2.13 -2.78 19.19
C LYS A 40 -2.75 -3.26 17.86
N LEU A 41 -2.00 -3.17 16.77
CA LEU A 41 -2.48 -3.45 15.41
C LEU A 41 -2.05 -4.85 14.95
N ASP A 42 -2.77 -5.43 14.00
CA ASP A 42 -2.29 -6.62 13.31
C ASP A 42 -1.13 -6.27 12.34
N VAL A 43 -0.49 -7.29 11.76
CA VAL A 43 0.67 -7.10 10.86
C VAL A 43 0.33 -6.25 9.63
N ILE A 44 -0.87 -6.42 9.08
CA ILE A 44 -1.33 -5.77 7.85
C ILE A 44 -1.77 -4.34 8.13
N GLU A 45 -2.50 -4.13 9.22
CA GLU A 45 -2.90 -2.82 9.74
C GLU A 45 -1.67 -1.96 10.05
N ARG A 46 -0.65 -2.53 10.71
CA ARG A 46 0.64 -1.85 10.91
C ARG A 46 1.26 -1.40 9.59
N ALA A 47 1.31 -2.29 8.59
CA ALA A 47 1.88 -1.96 7.29
C ALA A 47 1.12 -0.83 6.59
N ARG A 48 -0.23 -0.85 6.64
CA ARG A 48 -1.09 0.21 6.09
C ARG A 48 -0.86 1.56 6.77
N VAL A 49 -0.77 1.58 8.10
CA VAL A 49 -0.54 2.81 8.88
C VAL A 49 0.83 3.39 8.55
N GLN A 50 1.89 2.58 8.58
CA GLN A 50 3.26 3.02 8.26
C GLN A 50 3.37 3.55 6.83
N LEU A 51 2.71 2.90 5.87
CA LEU A 51 2.71 3.32 4.48
C LEU A 51 1.98 4.65 4.29
N SER A 52 0.83 4.81 4.95
CA SER A 52 0.04 6.05 4.93
C SER A 52 0.81 7.22 5.55
N LEU A 53 1.50 6.98 6.67
CA LEU A 53 2.36 7.98 7.31
C LEU A 53 3.52 8.38 6.39
N THR A 54 4.20 7.40 5.78
CA THR A 54 5.31 7.65 4.86
C THR A 54 4.87 8.49 3.66
N ALA A 55 3.69 8.24 3.10
CA ALA A 55 3.14 9.05 2.02
C ALA A 55 2.92 10.51 2.42
N ARG A 56 2.37 10.74 3.61
CA ARG A 56 2.08 12.08 4.13
C ARG A 56 3.35 12.86 4.47
N LEU A 57 4.32 12.22 5.12
CA LEU A 57 5.63 12.83 5.41
C LEU A 57 6.36 13.27 4.13
N ASN A 58 6.28 12.46 3.07
CA ASN A 58 6.86 12.82 1.77
C ASN A 58 6.22 14.07 1.15
N ILE A 59 4.89 14.25 1.30
CA ILE A 59 4.20 15.46 0.85
C ILE A 59 4.66 16.67 1.67
N ILE A 60 4.79 16.53 3.00
CA ILE A 60 5.27 17.61 3.88
C ILE A 60 6.69 18.04 3.48
N VAL A 61 7.60 17.09 3.27
CA VAL A 61 8.97 17.36 2.83
C VAL A 61 8.99 18.10 1.49
N TYR A 62 8.10 17.74 0.56
CA TYR A 62 7.95 18.45 -0.70
C TYR A 62 7.48 19.90 -0.52
N LEU A 63 6.47 20.13 0.34
CA LEU A 63 5.96 21.48 0.61
C LEU A 63 7.00 22.36 1.31
N GLN A 64 7.77 21.80 2.24
CA GLN A 64 8.80 22.51 3.00
C GLN A 64 10.05 22.86 2.18
N THR A 65 10.29 22.21 1.04
CA THR A 65 11.47 22.43 0.19
C THR A 65 11.27 23.50 -0.89
N ASN A 66 10.31 24.42 -0.70
CA ASN A 66 9.99 25.55 -1.59
C ASN A 66 9.36 25.18 -2.95
N ALA A 67 8.54 24.13 -3.00
CA ALA A 67 7.72 23.80 -4.18
C ALA A 67 8.53 23.72 -5.51
N VAL A 68 9.70 23.09 -5.45
CA VAL A 68 10.46 22.67 -6.64
C VAL A 68 9.55 21.81 -7.54
N ASP A 69 9.73 21.83 -8.87
CA ASP A 69 8.90 21.05 -9.80
C ASP A 69 8.71 19.60 -9.30
N PRO A 70 7.46 19.15 -9.06
CA PRO A 70 7.14 17.82 -8.57
C PRO A 70 7.83 16.72 -9.37
N LYS A 71 8.00 16.88 -10.70
CA LYS A 71 8.57 15.85 -11.56
C LYS A 71 10.08 15.67 -11.38
N SER A 72 10.75 16.73 -10.94
CA SER A 72 12.20 16.76 -10.72
C SER A 72 12.59 16.42 -9.28
N HIS A 73 11.63 16.46 -8.34
CA HIS A 73 11.92 16.30 -6.93
C HIS A 73 12.11 14.80 -6.56
N PRO A 74 13.13 14.43 -5.75
CA PRO A 74 13.39 13.05 -5.34
C PRO A 74 12.21 12.34 -4.66
N VAL A 75 11.22 13.10 -4.15
CA VAL A 75 9.98 12.57 -3.57
C VAL A 75 9.20 11.68 -4.54
N VAL A 76 9.33 11.90 -5.86
CA VAL A 76 8.65 11.05 -6.86
C VAL A 76 9.07 9.60 -6.75
N GLU A 77 10.35 9.35 -6.46
CA GLU A 77 10.84 7.99 -6.23
C GLU A 77 10.23 7.39 -4.96
N GLN A 78 10.06 8.20 -3.92
CA GLN A 78 9.42 7.78 -2.68
C GLN A 78 7.94 7.45 -2.89
N LEU A 79 7.21 8.24 -3.68
CA LEU A 79 5.83 7.97 -4.06
C LEU A 79 5.70 6.68 -4.87
N LYS A 80 6.60 6.44 -5.84
CA LYS A 80 6.67 5.16 -6.57
C LYS A 80 6.97 3.99 -5.63
N ARG A 81 7.80 4.20 -4.61
CA ARG A 81 8.12 3.18 -3.61
C ARG A 81 6.92 2.86 -2.75
N ILE A 82 6.16 3.87 -2.32
CA ILE A 82 4.90 3.71 -1.60
C ILE A 82 3.92 2.88 -2.42
N GLU A 83 3.73 3.19 -3.70
CA GLU A 83 2.82 2.45 -4.59
C GLU A 83 3.20 0.96 -4.68
N ARG A 84 4.50 0.64 -4.78
CA ARG A 84 4.98 -0.75 -4.79
C ARG A 84 4.63 -1.48 -3.49
N TYR A 85 4.85 -0.84 -2.34
CA TYR A 85 4.52 -1.44 -1.04
C TYR A 85 3.01 -1.57 -0.82
N SER A 86 2.20 -0.62 -1.31
CA SER A 86 0.73 -0.74 -1.28
C SER A 86 0.28 -2.00 -2.01
N LYS A 87 0.82 -2.25 -3.21
CA LYS A 87 0.52 -3.45 -3.99
C LYS A 87 0.97 -4.72 -3.29
N LEU A 88 2.11 -4.70 -2.59
CA LEU A 88 2.57 -5.85 -1.82
C LEU A 88 1.59 -6.20 -0.69
N VAL A 89 1.16 -5.20 0.08
CA VAL A 89 0.19 -5.37 1.17
C VAL A 89 -1.16 -5.83 0.61
N GLU A 90 -1.60 -5.29 -0.52
CA GLU A 90 -2.83 -5.73 -1.18
C GLU A 90 -2.74 -7.19 -1.65
N ASN A 91 -1.64 -7.57 -2.29
CA ASN A 91 -1.41 -8.93 -2.77
C ASN A 91 -1.30 -9.96 -1.63
N THR A 92 -0.88 -9.56 -0.42
CA THR A 92 -0.91 -10.45 0.74
C THR A 92 -2.33 -10.73 1.25
N ILE A 93 -3.26 -9.79 1.04
CA ILE A 93 -4.67 -9.92 1.44
C ILE A 93 -5.47 -10.63 0.34
N ASN A 94 -5.24 -10.21 -0.90
CA ASN A 94 -5.90 -10.66 -2.12
C ASN A 94 -4.85 -11.13 -3.11
N PRO A 95 -4.33 -12.36 -2.98
CA PRO A 95 -3.29 -12.85 -3.87
C PRO A 95 -3.82 -12.92 -5.30
N PRO A 96 -3.01 -12.50 -6.30
CA PRO A 96 -3.39 -12.61 -7.69
C PRO A 96 -3.64 -14.08 -8.05
N LYS A 97 -4.64 -14.31 -8.91
CA LYS A 97 -4.93 -15.67 -9.38
C LYS A 97 -3.68 -16.27 -10.04
N PRO A 98 -3.32 -17.52 -9.71
CA PRO A 98 -2.21 -18.20 -10.37
C PRO A 98 -2.43 -18.21 -11.89
N THR A 99 -1.43 -17.76 -12.65
CA THR A 99 -1.44 -17.83 -14.12
C THR A 99 -1.10 -19.23 -14.63
N LEU A 100 -0.50 -20.06 -13.77
CA LEU A 100 -0.18 -21.46 -14.02
C LEU A 100 -1.31 -22.34 -13.51
N SER A 101 -1.89 -23.14 -14.40
CA SER A 101 -2.83 -24.19 -14.04
C SER A 101 -2.13 -25.55 -13.97
N LEU A 102 -2.39 -26.30 -12.90
CA LEU A 102 -1.81 -27.64 -12.75
C LEU A 102 -2.54 -28.64 -13.66
N ASN A 103 -1.84 -29.22 -14.63
CA ASN A 103 -2.36 -30.37 -15.37
C ASN A 103 -2.32 -31.62 -14.48
N ARG A 104 -3.42 -31.89 -13.78
CA ARG A 104 -3.57 -33.04 -12.88
C ARG A 104 -3.28 -34.37 -13.56
N GLY A 105 -3.60 -34.49 -14.86
CA GLY A 105 -3.33 -35.69 -15.65
C GLY A 105 -1.84 -35.93 -15.87
N ALA A 106 -1.10 -34.90 -16.27
CA ALA A 106 0.35 -34.96 -16.41
C ALA A 106 1.04 -35.23 -15.05
N ALA A 107 0.62 -34.53 -13.99
CA ALA A 107 1.13 -34.76 -12.64
C ALA A 107 0.90 -36.21 -12.17
N SER A 108 -0.29 -36.78 -12.45
CA SER A 108 -0.58 -38.17 -12.11
C SER A 108 0.28 -39.17 -12.91
N ARG A 109 0.59 -38.88 -14.18
CA ARG A 109 1.54 -39.70 -14.98
C ARG A 109 2.95 -39.65 -14.40
N PHE A 110 3.44 -38.46 -14.04
CA PHE A 110 4.75 -38.31 -13.39
C PHE A 110 4.81 -39.10 -12.07
N ILE A 111 3.81 -38.95 -11.19
CA ILE A 111 3.78 -39.69 -9.93
C ILE A 111 3.77 -41.20 -10.17
N LYS A 112 2.95 -41.70 -11.10
CA LYS A 112 2.86 -43.14 -11.39
C LYS A 112 4.14 -43.74 -11.98
N HIS A 113 4.89 -42.99 -12.79
CA HIS A 113 6.15 -43.47 -13.36
C HIS A 113 7.35 -43.28 -12.42
N SER A 114 7.27 -42.37 -11.45
CA SER A 114 8.34 -42.12 -10.48
C SER A 114 8.27 -43.00 -9.23
N LEU A 115 7.15 -43.71 -9.01
CA LEU A 115 7.06 -44.76 -8.00
C LEU A 115 7.64 -46.05 -8.58
N PRO A 116 8.61 -46.71 -7.91
CA PRO A 116 9.01 -48.06 -8.28
C PRO A 116 7.77 -48.94 -8.33
N ALA A 117 7.64 -49.76 -9.38
CA ALA A 117 6.65 -50.81 -9.34
C ALA A 117 6.98 -51.68 -8.13
N ASP A 118 6.07 -51.79 -7.17
CA ASP A 118 6.05 -52.92 -6.25
C ASP A 118 5.74 -54.17 -7.10
N ASP A 119 6.74 -54.61 -7.87
CA ASP A 119 6.82 -55.97 -8.37
C ASP A 119 7.19 -56.82 -7.16
N ASP A 120 6.17 -57.44 -6.55
CA ASP A 120 6.17 -58.72 -5.81
C ASP A 120 4.83 -58.81 -5.06
N ASN A 121 3.93 -59.79 -5.23
CA ASN A 121 4.12 -61.19 -5.58
C ASN A 121 2.79 -61.80 -6.05
N LYS A 122 2.82 -62.47 -7.21
CA LYS A 122 1.86 -63.51 -7.62
C LYS A 122 2.28 -64.83 -6.97
N ASN A 123 1.55 -65.30 -5.96
CA ASN A 123 1.13 -66.70 -5.75
C ASN A 123 0.50 -66.87 -4.36
#